data_AF-A0A2E8WJF8-F1
#
_entry.id   AF-A0A2E8WJF8-F1
#
_cell.length_a   1.000
_cell.length_b   1.000
_cell.length_c   1.000
_cell.angle_alpha   90.00
_cell.angle_beta   90.00
_cell.angle_gamma   90.00
#
_symmetry.space_group_name_H-M   'P 1'
#
loop_
_entity.id
_entity.type
_entity.pdbx_description
1 polymer ?
#
loop_
_entity_poly.entity_id
_entity_poly.type
_entity_poly.pdbx_seq_one_letter_code
_entity_poly.pdbx_strand_id
1 'polypeptide(L)'
;MGGWANAERQTVYRESRPEESYYIACDEHFLDTFGPELIEWPTLRQGVEGTECIINERAADRLGFYLPAGSSLPRVSPLGSRISVEWSGMREVVGVVRNFQHGTLRRGIEPLIVV
;
A
#
# COMPACT_ATOMS: atom_id res chain seq x y z
N MET A 1 3.40 17.60 7.36
CA MET A 1 2.02 17.29 7.78
C MET A 1 1.27 16.71 6.60
N GLY A 2 1.48 15.42 6.33
CA GLY A 2 0.69 14.64 5.40
C GLY A 2 -0.10 13.60 6.19
N GLY A 3 -1.35 13.35 5.83
CA GLY A 3 -2.21 12.40 6.53
C GLY A 3 -3.47 12.14 5.73
N TRP A 4 -4.45 11.47 6.32
CA TRP A 4 -5.74 11.14 5.66
C TRP A 4 -6.44 12.34 5.00
N ALA A 5 -6.18 13.57 5.46
CA ALA A 5 -6.68 14.80 4.85
C ALA A 5 -6.18 15.06 3.43
N ASN A 6 -5.04 14.48 3.04
CA ASN A 6 -4.42 14.61 1.72
C ASN A 6 -4.57 13.31 0.89
N ALA A 7 -5.54 12.45 1.24
CA ALA A 7 -5.80 11.24 0.50
C ALA A 7 -6.41 11.59 -0.87
N GLU A 8 -5.67 11.31 -1.94
CA GLU A 8 -6.14 11.50 -3.31
C GLU A 8 -6.42 10.15 -3.96
N ARG A 9 -7.44 10.07 -4.82
CA ARG A 9 -7.63 8.87 -5.64
C ARG A 9 -6.63 8.87 -6.79
N GLN A 10 -5.95 7.75 -6.97
CA GLN A 10 -4.94 7.56 -8.01
C GLN A 10 -5.15 6.19 -8.65
N THR A 11 -4.92 6.11 -9.95
CA THR A 11 -4.82 4.83 -10.65
C THR A 11 -3.45 4.22 -10.39
N VAL A 12 -3.44 3.02 -9.85
CA VAL A 12 -2.24 2.24 -9.57
C VAL A 12 -2.17 1.07 -10.54
N TYR A 13 -1.02 0.88 -11.14
CA TYR A 13 -0.78 -0.18 -12.11
C TYR A 13 0.27 -1.13 -11.58
N ARG A 14 -0.07 -2.42 -11.56
CA ARG A 14 0.92 -3.47 -11.62
C ARG A 14 0.87 -4.06 -13.03
N GLU A 15 1.94 -3.87 -13.79
CA GLU A 15 1.96 -4.21 -15.22
C GLU A 15 0.80 -3.49 -15.97
N SER A 16 -0.11 -4.23 -16.58
CA SER A 16 -1.28 -3.72 -17.32
C SER A 16 -2.59 -3.74 -16.53
N ARG A 17 -2.54 -4.03 -15.21
CA ARG A 17 -3.74 -4.10 -14.35
C ARG A 17 -3.98 -2.78 -13.64
N PRO A 18 -4.96 -1.96 -14.06
CA PRO A 18 -5.33 -0.73 -13.36
C PRO A 18 -6.16 -1.05 -12.12
N GLU A 19 -5.84 -0.40 -11.01
CA GLU A 19 -6.61 -0.46 -9.76
C GLU A 19 -6.73 0.93 -9.16
N GLU A 20 -7.95 1.31 -8.80
CA GLU A 20 -8.21 2.56 -8.09
C GLU A 20 -7.79 2.42 -6.62
N SER A 21 -6.92 3.31 -6.16
CA SER A 21 -6.48 3.32 -4.77
C SER A 21 -6.36 4.74 -4.22
N TYR A 22 -6.40 4.88 -2.90
CA TYR A 22 -6.16 6.18 -2.26
C TYR A 22 -4.67 6.34 -1.99
N TYR A 23 -4.05 7.29 -2.66
CA TYR A 23 -2.68 7.70 -2.39
C TYR A 23 -2.63 8.64 -1.19
N ILE A 24 -1.90 8.25 -0.16
CA ILE A 24 -1.64 9.08 1.02
C ILE A 24 -0.15 9.33 1.08
N ALA A 25 0.27 10.57 0.84
CA ALA A 25 1.63 11.02 1.17
C ALA A 25 1.73 11.19 2.68
N CYS A 26 2.61 10.41 3.30
CA CYS A 26 2.78 10.40 4.74
C CYS A 26 4.25 10.55 5.12
N ASP A 27 4.50 11.08 6.33
CA ASP A 27 5.87 11.20 6.83
C ASP A 27 6.29 9.91 7.58
N GLU A 28 7.57 9.84 7.92
CA GLU A 28 8.19 8.71 8.63
C GLU A 28 7.50 8.33 9.95
N HIS A 29 6.74 9.25 10.56
CA HIS A 29 6.03 9.04 11.81
C HIS A 29 4.60 8.51 11.62
N PHE A 30 4.12 8.37 10.39
CA PHE A 30 2.74 7.95 10.13
C PHE A 30 2.47 6.54 10.66
N LEU A 31 3.38 5.60 10.44
CA LEU A 31 3.23 4.24 10.96
C LEU A 31 3.24 4.21 12.49
N ASP A 32 4.12 4.98 13.12
CA ASP A 32 4.20 5.07 14.58
C ASP A 32 2.93 5.70 15.17
N THR A 33 2.35 6.68 14.47
CA THR A 33 1.18 7.43 14.94
C THR A 33 -0.11 6.62 14.82
N PHE A 34 -0.30 5.90 13.71
CA PHE A 34 -1.54 5.18 13.45
C PHE A 34 -1.46 3.68 13.76
N GLY A 35 -0.26 3.14 14.00
CA GLY A 35 -0.02 1.78 14.45
C GLY A 35 -0.67 0.67 13.63
N PRO A 36 -0.65 0.70 12.28
CA PRO A 36 -1.18 -0.41 11.51
C PRO A 36 -0.40 -1.70 11.80
N GLU A 37 -1.12 -2.82 11.84
CA GLU A 37 -0.48 -4.14 11.93
C GLU A 37 0.32 -4.42 10.65
N LEU A 38 1.61 -4.70 10.80
CA LEU A 38 2.49 -5.05 9.67
C LEU A 38 2.29 -6.52 9.30
N ILE A 39 2.06 -6.79 8.01
CA ILE A 39 1.88 -8.15 7.46
C ILE A 39 3.17 -8.63 6.78
N GLU A 40 3.82 -7.75 6.02
CA GLU A 40 5.11 -8.02 5.37
C GLU A 40 5.98 -6.76 5.49
N TRP A 41 7.22 -6.90 5.97
CA TRP A 41 8.17 -5.80 6.08
C TRP A 41 9.59 -6.32 5.78
N PRO A 42 10.41 -5.62 4.98
CA PRO A 42 11.81 -5.92 4.84
C PRO A 42 12.47 -5.69 6.20
N THR A 43 13.35 -6.60 6.60
CA THR A 43 14.09 -6.48 7.84
C THR A 43 14.87 -5.15 7.85
N LEU A 44 14.33 -4.14 8.53
CA LEU A 44 14.95 -2.84 8.84
C LEU A 44 15.64 -2.13 7.65
N ARG A 45 14.92 -1.23 6.98
CA ARG A 45 15.54 -0.03 6.40
C ARG A 45 15.02 1.20 7.13
N GLN A 46 15.95 1.99 7.68
CA GLN A 46 15.65 3.32 8.22
C GLN A 46 15.45 4.27 7.05
N GLY A 47 14.29 4.89 6.99
CA GLY A 47 13.94 5.84 5.92
C GLY A 47 13.35 5.12 4.71
N VAL A 48 12.18 5.57 4.30
CA VAL A 48 11.58 5.20 3.03
C VAL A 48 12.05 6.27 2.04
N GLU A 49 12.93 5.93 1.10
CA GLU A 49 13.43 6.91 0.12
C GLU A 49 12.31 7.25 -0.87
N GLY A 50 12.34 8.44 -1.48
CA GLY A 50 11.22 9.05 -2.22
C GLY A 50 10.70 8.32 -3.47
N THR A 51 11.04 7.04 -3.67
CA THR A 51 10.48 6.10 -4.66
C THR A 51 9.89 4.84 -4.03
N GLU A 52 9.90 4.68 -2.72
CA GLU A 52 9.38 3.51 -2.02
C GLU A 52 7.91 3.75 -1.58
N CYS A 53 7.17 2.68 -1.28
CA CYS A 53 5.78 2.76 -0.84
C CYS A 53 5.34 1.55 -0.01
N ILE A 54 4.28 1.73 0.76
CA ILE A 54 3.64 0.72 1.60
C ILE A 54 2.22 0.51 1.09
N ILE A 55 1.84 -0.73 0.83
CA ILE A 55 0.47 -1.03 0.39
C ILE A 55 -0.30 -1.72 1.49
N ASN A 56 -1.63 -1.63 1.50
CA ASN A 56 -2.42 -2.47 2.41
C ASN A 56 -2.69 -3.86 1.80
N GLU A 57 -3.11 -4.82 2.62
CA GLU A 57 -3.42 -6.19 2.19
C GLU A 57 -4.46 -6.27 1.06
N ARG A 58 -5.42 -5.35 1.01
CA ARG A 58 -6.49 -5.34 -0.01
C ARG A 58 -6.02 -4.75 -1.33
N ALA A 59 -5.15 -3.75 -1.30
CA ALA A 59 -4.46 -3.24 -2.47
C ALA A 59 -3.54 -4.32 -3.04
N ALA A 60 -2.82 -5.05 -2.17
CA ALA A 60 -2.00 -6.19 -2.59
C ALA A 60 -2.83 -7.30 -3.26
N ASP A 61 -4.01 -7.63 -2.71
CA ASP A 61 -4.96 -8.58 -3.29
C ASP A 61 -5.47 -8.13 -4.66
N ARG A 62 -5.92 -6.88 -4.78
CA ARG A 62 -6.43 -6.32 -6.05
C ARG A 62 -5.38 -6.20 -7.14
N LEU A 63 -4.16 -5.81 -6.77
CA LEU A 63 -3.01 -5.80 -7.68
C LEU A 63 -2.54 -7.23 -8.04
N GLY A 64 -3.19 -8.27 -7.50
CA GLY A 64 -2.96 -9.67 -7.83
C GLY A 64 -1.64 -10.20 -7.28
N PHE A 65 -1.14 -9.64 -6.18
CA PHE A 65 -0.05 -10.24 -5.42
C PHE A 65 -0.55 -11.40 -4.57
N TYR A 66 -1.73 -11.23 -3.98
CA TYR A 66 -2.39 -12.29 -3.25
C TYR A 66 -3.37 -13.01 -4.16
N LEU A 67 -3.45 -14.32 -3.93
CA LEU A 67 -4.38 -15.16 -4.64
C LEU A 67 -5.66 -15.25 -3.82
N PRO A 68 -6.81 -15.50 -4.47
CA PRO A 68 -8.06 -15.74 -3.77
C PRO A 68 -7.89 -16.83 -2.69
N ALA A 69 -8.55 -16.65 -1.55
CA ALA A 69 -8.56 -17.63 -0.47
C ALA A 69 -8.94 -19.03 -1.01
N GLY A 70 -8.08 -20.02 -0.80
CA GLY A 70 -8.25 -21.39 -1.31
C GLY A 70 -7.49 -21.71 -2.61
N SER A 71 -6.74 -20.77 -3.17
CA SER A 71 -5.85 -21.03 -4.30
C SER A 71 -4.65 -21.91 -3.90
N SER A 72 -4.31 -22.87 -4.75
CA SER A 72 -3.11 -23.72 -4.62
C SER A 72 -1.85 -23.12 -5.25
N LEU A 73 -1.96 -21.94 -5.88
CA LEU A 73 -0.82 -21.24 -6.47
C LEU A 73 0.01 -20.55 -5.37
N PRO A 74 1.33 -20.37 -5.57
CA PRO A 74 2.19 -19.72 -4.59
C PRO A 74 1.83 -18.23 -4.45
N ARG A 75 1.71 -17.75 -3.20
CA ARG A 75 1.56 -16.32 -2.89
C ARG A 75 2.76 -15.56 -3.44
N VAL A 76 2.53 -14.48 -4.19
CA VAL A 76 3.60 -13.60 -4.66
C VAL A 76 3.75 -12.50 -3.64
N SER A 77 4.91 -12.43 -2.97
CA SER A 77 5.17 -11.32 -2.05
C SER A 77 5.19 -10.01 -2.83
N PRO A 78 4.49 -8.95 -2.36
CA PRO A 78 4.59 -7.63 -2.94
C PRO A 78 5.96 -6.97 -2.75
N LEU A 79 6.75 -7.41 -1.75
CA LEU A 79 8.00 -6.75 -1.39
C LEU A 79 9.00 -6.74 -2.55
N GLY A 80 9.62 -5.59 -2.79
CA GLY A 80 10.58 -5.34 -3.87
C GLY A 80 9.95 -5.24 -5.26
N SER A 81 8.63 -5.39 -5.38
CA SER A 81 7.94 -5.22 -6.66
C SER A 81 7.78 -3.73 -7.00
N ARG A 82 7.73 -3.44 -8.31
CA ARG A 82 7.49 -2.08 -8.80
C ARG A 82 6.05 -1.92 -9.28
N ILE A 83 5.39 -0.87 -8.81
CA ILE A 83 4.05 -0.44 -9.24
C ILE A 83 4.16 0.96 -9.85
N SER A 84 3.30 1.29 -10.81
CA SER A 84 3.21 2.65 -11.35
C SER A 84 2.01 3.35 -10.73
N VAL A 85 2.21 4.56 -10.22
CA VAL A 85 1.14 5.42 -9.71
C VAL A 85 1.04 6.60 -10.67
N GLU A 86 -0.16 6.87 -11.18
CA GLU A 86 -0.41 7.78 -12.31
C GLU A 86 0.42 9.07 -12.29
N TRP A 87 0.31 9.90 -11.25
CA TRP A 87 1.05 11.18 -11.16
C TRP A 87 2.35 11.08 -10.35
N SER A 88 2.53 9.99 -9.60
CA SER A 88 3.64 9.83 -8.65
C SER A 88 4.78 8.97 -9.21
N GLY A 89 4.60 8.39 -10.40
CA GLY A 89 5.59 7.59 -11.11
C GLY A 89 5.74 6.18 -10.54
N MET A 90 6.87 5.55 -10.84
CA MET A 90 7.15 4.17 -10.41
C MET A 90 7.57 4.14 -8.93
N ARG A 91 6.97 3.22 -8.18
CA ARG A 91 7.20 3.01 -6.76
C ARG A 91 7.60 1.58 -6.47
N GLU A 92 8.54 1.39 -5.55
CA GLU A 92 8.91 0.07 -5.02
C GLU A 92 8.08 -0.23 -3.77
N VAL A 93 7.44 -1.39 -3.73
CA VAL A 93 6.67 -1.82 -2.56
C VAL A 93 7.64 -2.33 -1.50
N VAL A 94 7.77 -1.61 -0.40
CA VAL A 94 8.65 -1.95 0.74
C VAL A 94 7.88 -2.35 1.98
N GLY A 95 6.56 -2.48 1.91
CA GLY A 95 5.80 -2.92 3.06
C GLY A 95 4.37 -3.28 2.70
N VAL A 96 3.82 -4.21 3.48
CA VAL A 96 2.40 -4.50 3.48
C VAL A 96 1.84 -4.34 4.88
N VAL A 97 0.84 -3.48 5.02
CA VAL A 97 0.10 -3.27 6.26
C VAL A 97 -1.30 -3.89 6.19
N ARG A 98 -1.87 -4.18 7.34
CA ARG A 98 -3.28 -4.56 7.44
C ARG A 98 -4.18 -3.38 7.11
N ASN A 99 -5.39 -3.67 6.64
CA ASN A 99 -6.36 -2.63 6.34
C ASN A 99 -6.69 -1.78 7.59
N PHE A 100 -6.66 -0.45 7.44
CA PHE A 100 -7.07 0.45 8.50
C PHE A 100 -8.59 0.40 8.68
N GLN A 101 -9.04 0.09 9.88
CA GLN A 101 -10.42 0.30 10.30
C GLN A 101 -10.51 1.56 11.16
N HIS A 102 -10.40 2.74 10.54
CA HIS A 102 -10.61 4.00 11.27
C HIS A 102 -12.08 4.43 11.20
N GLY A 103 -12.77 4.42 12.35
CA GLY A 103 -14.05 5.07 12.64
C GLY A 103 -15.15 5.04 11.56
N THR A 104 -16.13 4.14 11.69
CA THR A 104 -17.48 4.21 11.04
C THR A 104 -17.56 4.46 9.52
N LEU A 105 -16.47 4.33 8.77
CA LEU A 105 -16.54 4.31 7.31
C LEU A 105 -17.12 2.96 6.87
N ARG A 106 -18.46 2.93 6.72
CA ARG A 106 -19.28 1.79 6.25
C ARG A 106 -18.86 1.21 4.88
N ARG A 107 -17.86 1.81 4.22
CA ARG A 107 -17.12 1.24 3.09
C ARG A 107 -15.64 1.32 3.46
N GLY A 108 -15.00 0.17 3.64
CA GLY A 108 -13.57 0.09 3.95
C GLY A 108 -12.77 0.88 2.92
N ILE A 109 -12.18 2.00 3.34
CA ILE A 109 -11.31 2.80 2.50
C ILE A 109 -10.01 2.02 2.32
N GLU A 110 -9.54 1.91 1.08
CA GLU A 110 -8.36 1.14 0.71
C GLU A 110 -7.18 2.08 0.40
N PRO A 111 -6.38 2.48 1.39
CA PRO A 111 -5.22 3.34 1.16
C PRO A 111 -3.99 2.60 0.63
N LEU A 112 -3.44 3.09 -0.47
CA LEU A 112 -2.03 2.98 -0.81
C LEU A 112 -1.27 4.04 -0.01
N ILE A 113 -0.40 3.61 0.90
CA ILE A 113 0.34 4.51 1.79
C ILE A 113 1.71 4.73 1.19
N VAL A 114 1.97 5.92 0.67
CA VAL A 114 3.29 6.25 0.14
C VAL A 114 3.98 7.12 1.17
N VAL A 115 5.15 6.68 1.61
CA VAL A 115 6.08 7.52 2.36
C VAL A 115 6.99 8.18 1.33
#